data_AF-A0A925LWB9-F1
#
_entry.id   AF-A0A925LWB9-F1
#
_cell.length_a   1.000
_cell.length_b   1.000
_cell.length_c   1.000
_cell.angle_alpha   90.00
_cell.angle_beta   90.00
_cell.angle_gamma   90.00
#
_symmetry.space_group_name_H-M   'P 1'
#
loop_
_entity.id
_entity.type
_entity.pdbx_description
1 polymer ?
#
loop_
_entity_poly.entity_id
_entity_poly.type
_entity_poly.pdbx_seq_one_letter_code
_entity_poly.pdbx_strand_id
1 'polypeptide(L)'
;MVSYGVFAGLGWWPLAVVSVMTLCFITYGSSSHDLVHQTLGLQRSWNHFWLSLIELFSLRSGTAYRLSHLHHHQHPLEATDLEGSAAHMSLIQTLLCGPMLQVRLWIWAWLNHPRQRSLLMLEATGILVLICTSVITVRWTPAPIVYAALVIAGSWVFPLITVFIPHIAEGHTPLTQTRLFRGAWARVLAFDHLYHLEHHLYPAVPHHNWRALAVRLDPYFSRLGIMPHARSSTLRPRA
;
A
#
# COMPACT_ATOMS: atom_id res chain seq x y z
N MET A 1 -1.94 -14.35 -9.75
CA MET A 1 -1.45 -15.69 -9.34
C MET A 1 -1.53 -16.73 -10.46
N VAL A 2 -2.69 -16.96 -11.08
CA VAL A 2 -2.81 -17.96 -12.17
C VAL A 2 -1.81 -17.72 -13.30
N SER A 3 -1.72 -16.47 -13.81
CA SER A 3 -0.76 -16.12 -14.86
C SER A 3 0.70 -16.40 -14.45
N TYR A 4 1.06 -16.12 -13.20
CA TYR A 4 2.38 -16.47 -12.67
C TYR A 4 2.64 -17.97 -12.74
N GLY A 5 1.71 -18.78 -12.22
CA GLY A 5 1.84 -20.24 -12.21
C GLY A 5 1.95 -20.83 -13.62
N VAL A 6 1.16 -20.31 -14.56
CA VAL A 6 1.22 -20.72 -15.98
C VAL A 6 2.58 -20.37 -16.59
N PHE A 7 3.03 -19.11 -16.49
CA PHE A 7 4.29 -18.69 -17.10
C PHE A 7 5.50 -19.36 -16.45
N ALA A 8 5.53 -19.50 -15.12
CA ALA A 8 6.59 -20.22 -14.43
C ALA A 8 6.61 -21.71 -14.83
N GLY A 9 5.44 -22.35 -14.95
CA GLY A 9 5.32 -23.73 -15.40
C GLY A 9 5.78 -23.96 -16.85
N LEU A 10 5.60 -22.96 -17.72
CA LEU A 10 6.11 -22.96 -19.10
C LEU A 10 7.58 -22.52 -19.21
N GLY A 11 8.23 -22.15 -18.10
CA GLY A 11 9.60 -21.64 -18.09
C GLY A 11 9.77 -20.18 -18.55
N TRP A 12 8.67 -19.46 -18.77
CA TRP A 12 8.65 -18.05 -19.20
C TRP A 12 8.83 -17.09 -18.01
N TRP A 13 9.99 -17.20 -17.35
CA TRP A 13 10.29 -16.46 -16.11
C TRP A 13 10.12 -14.95 -16.19
N PRO A 14 10.51 -14.24 -17.27
CA PRO A 14 10.26 -12.80 -17.37
C PRO A 14 8.77 -12.43 -17.26
N LEU A 15 7.89 -13.19 -17.94
CA LEU A 15 6.44 -12.97 -17.88
C LEU A 15 5.86 -13.35 -16.51
N ALA A 16 6.43 -14.38 -15.87
CA ALA A 16 6.07 -14.74 -14.50
C ALA A 16 6.39 -13.57 -13.53
N VAL A 17 7.61 -13.04 -13.56
CA VAL A 17 8.01 -11.89 -12.72
C VAL A 17 7.11 -10.69 -12.97
N VAL A 18 6.88 -10.31 -14.23
CA VAL A 18 5.98 -9.21 -14.59
C VAL A 18 4.58 -9.43 -14.03
N SER A 19 4.06 -10.66 -14.08
CA SER A 19 2.73 -10.99 -13.52
C SER A 19 2.65 -10.74 -12.00
N VAL A 20 3.72 -11.02 -11.25
CA VAL A 20 3.77 -10.75 -9.81
C VAL A 20 3.92 -9.26 -9.54
N MET A 21 4.76 -8.55 -10.30
CA MET A 21 4.89 -7.10 -10.19
C MET A 21 3.53 -6.42 -10.41
N THR A 22 2.83 -6.77 -11.49
CA THR A 22 1.49 -6.26 -11.77
C THR A 22 0.50 -6.60 -10.65
N LEU A 23 0.54 -7.84 -10.12
CA LEU A 23 -0.29 -8.22 -8.98
C LEU A 23 -0.02 -7.32 -7.77
N CYS A 24 1.24 -7.16 -7.35
CA CYS A 24 1.61 -6.33 -6.21
C CYS A 24 1.13 -4.88 -6.37
N PHE A 25 1.24 -4.30 -7.57
CA PHE A 25 0.74 -2.93 -7.81
C PHE A 25 -0.80 -2.84 -7.74
N ILE A 26 -1.52 -3.78 -8.37
CA ILE A 26 -3.00 -3.79 -8.38
C ILE A 26 -3.57 -4.07 -6.99
N THR A 27 -2.96 -5.00 -6.23
CA THR A 27 -3.44 -5.34 -4.89
C THR A 27 -3.08 -4.24 -3.90
N TYR A 28 -1.79 -3.88 -3.76
CA TYR A 28 -1.34 -2.95 -2.71
C TYR A 28 -1.91 -1.56 -2.84
N GLY A 29 -1.91 -1.01 -4.06
CA GLY A 29 -2.37 0.35 -4.27
C GLY A 29 -3.89 0.44 -4.33
N SER A 30 -4.53 -0.50 -5.02
CA SER A 30 -5.83 -0.26 -5.64
C SER A 30 -6.94 -1.10 -5.00
N SER A 31 -6.94 -2.42 -5.23
CA SER A 31 -8.06 -3.26 -4.80
C SER A 31 -8.10 -3.44 -3.28
N SER A 32 -6.95 -3.67 -2.64
CA SER A 32 -6.91 -3.79 -1.18
C SER A 32 -7.24 -2.48 -0.49
N HIS A 33 -6.81 -1.36 -1.06
CA HIS A 33 -7.13 -0.03 -0.57
C HIS A 33 -8.64 0.23 -0.59
N ASP A 34 -9.30 0.00 -1.73
CA ASP A 34 -10.75 0.15 -1.84
C ASP A 34 -11.50 -0.76 -0.86
N LEU A 35 -10.99 -1.98 -0.63
CA LEU A 35 -11.53 -2.90 0.36
C LEU A 35 -11.29 -2.42 1.80
N VAL A 36 -10.16 -1.77 2.11
CA VAL A 36 -9.93 -1.17 3.44
C VAL A 36 -10.99 -0.11 3.74
N HIS A 37 -11.31 0.74 2.76
CA HIS A 37 -12.29 1.82 2.88
C HIS A 37 -13.74 1.41 2.56
N GLN A 38 -13.98 0.15 2.17
CA GLN A 38 -15.29 -0.39 1.80
C GLN A 38 -15.99 0.37 0.66
N THR A 39 -15.22 0.88 -0.31
CA THR A 39 -15.72 1.74 -1.38
C THR A 39 -16.33 0.96 -2.55
N LEU A 40 -16.23 -0.37 -2.55
CA LEU A 40 -16.73 -1.25 -3.62
C LEU A 40 -18.22 -1.62 -3.48
N GLY A 41 -18.91 -1.16 -2.42
CA GLY A 41 -20.33 -1.44 -2.20
C GLY A 41 -20.64 -2.90 -1.83
N LEU A 42 -19.63 -3.66 -1.41
CA LEU A 42 -19.79 -5.04 -0.95
C LEU A 42 -20.41 -5.10 0.45
N GLN A 43 -21.13 -6.18 0.75
CA GLN A 43 -21.51 -6.48 2.12
C GLN A 43 -20.25 -6.61 2.99
N ARG A 44 -20.29 -6.11 4.22
CA ARG A 44 -19.14 -6.02 5.14
C ARG A 44 -18.37 -7.34 5.33
N SER A 45 -19.08 -8.46 5.45
CA SER A 45 -18.46 -9.79 5.60
C SER A 45 -17.67 -10.19 4.35
N TRP A 46 -18.26 -10.03 3.17
CA TRP A 46 -17.61 -10.27 1.88
C TRP A 46 -16.43 -9.34 1.65
N ASN A 47 -16.56 -8.07 2.00
CA ASN A 47 -15.48 -7.10 1.91
C ASN A 47 -14.26 -7.54 2.75
N HIS A 48 -14.49 -7.92 4.01
CA HIS A 48 -13.42 -8.44 4.88
C HIS A 48 -12.82 -9.74 4.33
N PHE A 49 -13.65 -10.67 3.85
CA PHE A 49 -13.19 -11.92 3.24
C PHE A 49 -12.26 -11.66 2.04
N TRP A 50 -12.69 -10.80 1.10
CA TRP A 50 -11.89 -10.48 -0.07
C TRP A 50 -10.59 -9.76 0.28
N LEU A 51 -10.62 -8.85 1.27
CA LEU A 51 -9.42 -8.21 1.77
C LEU A 51 -8.44 -9.23 2.34
N SER A 52 -8.89 -10.09 3.24
CA SER A 52 -8.04 -11.13 3.84
C SER A 52 -7.49 -12.10 2.78
N LEU A 53 -8.29 -12.49 1.79
CA LEU A 53 -7.87 -13.41 0.74
C LEU A 53 -6.84 -12.80 -0.22
N ILE A 54 -7.07 -11.58 -0.69
CA ILE A 54 -6.14 -10.88 -1.58
C ILE A 54 -4.82 -10.63 -0.86
N GLU A 55 -4.88 -10.17 0.39
CA GLU A 55 -3.70 -9.89 1.20
C GLU A 55 -2.92 -11.16 1.56
N LEU A 56 -3.62 -12.28 1.80
CA LEU A 56 -2.98 -13.59 2.00
C LEU A 56 -2.14 -14.00 0.79
N PHE A 57 -2.64 -13.78 -0.43
CA PHE A 57 -1.86 -14.03 -1.66
C PHE A 57 -0.69 -13.07 -1.83
N SER A 58 -0.74 -11.91 -1.19
CA SER A 58 0.39 -11.00 -1.07
C SER A 58 1.23 -11.22 0.19
N LEU A 59 1.03 -12.33 0.92
CA LEU A 59 1.74 -12.69 2.15
C LEU A 59 1.65 -11.61 3.25
N ARG A 60 0.50 -10.96 3.35
CA ARG A 60 0.21 -9.94 4.37
C ARG A 60 -1.12 -10.23 5.07
N SER A 61 -1.29 -9.63 6.24
CA SER A 61 -2.55 -9.68 6.98
C SER A 61 -3.45 -8.54 6.54
N GLY A 62 -4.57 -8.86 5.91
CA GLY A 62 -5.57 -7.87 5.52
C GLY A 62 -6.24 -7.20 6.72
N THR A 63 -6.37 -7.92 7.83
CA THR A 63 -6.89 -7.34 9.07
C THR A 63 -5.91 -6.35 9.69
N ALA A 64 -4.61 -6.68 9.76
CA ALA A 64 -3.60 -5.75 10.24
C ALA A 64 -3.52 -4.50 9.36
N TYR A 65 -3.51 -4.67 8.03
CA TYR A 65 -3.49 -3.57 7.09
C TYR A 65 -4.70 -2.64 7.25
N ARG A 66 -5.92 -3.19 7.31
CA ARG A 66 -7.13 -2.39 7.52
C ARG A 66 -7.07 -1.57 8.81
N LEU A 67 -6.65 -2.20 9.90
CA LEU A 67 -6.62 -1.54 11.21
C LEU A 67 -5.57 -0.43 11.24
N SER A 68 -4.36 -0.69 10.74
CA SER A 68 -3.31 0.32 10.71
C SER A 68 -3.64 1.47 9.76
N HIS A 69 -4.23 1.17 8.60
CA HIS A 69 -4.53 2.18 7.59
C HIS A 69 -5.67 3.10 8.04
N LEU A 70 -6.70 2.56 8.68
CA LEU A 70 -7.74 3.39 9.27
C LEU A 70 -7.22 4.22 10.44
N HIS A 71 -6.29 3.69 11.24
CA HIS A 71 -5.61 4.46 12.28
C HIS A 71 -4.77 5.61 11.70
N HIS A 72 -4.04 5.37 10.60
CA HIS A 72 -3.31 6.40 9.86
C HIS A 72 -4.23 7.53 9.38
N HIS A 73 -5.43 7.21 8.88
CA HIS A 73 -6.42 8.22 8.46
C HIS A 73 -6.98 9.04 9.63
N GLN A 74 -7.11 8.42 10.81
CA GLN A 74 -7.61 9.08 12.02
C GLN A 74 -6.55 9.95 12.69
N HIS A 75 -5.27 9.54 12.61
CA HIS A 75 -4.14 10.13 13.31
C HIS A 75 -2.93 10.35 12.38
N PRO A 76 -3.08 11.07 11.26
CA PRO A 76 -2.06 11.12 10.21
C PRO A 76 -0.75 11.72 10.71
N LEU A 77 0.32 10.94 10.56
CA LEU A 77 1.71 11.29 10.90
C LEU A 77 1.95 11.57 12.39
N GLU A 78 0.99 11.25 13.27
CA GLU A 78 1.18 11.29 14.71
C GLU A 78 2.18 10.21 15.18
N ALA A 79 2.70 10.32 16.40
CA ALA A 79 3.65 9.34 16.92
C ALA A 79 3.10 7.91 17.02
N THR A 80 1.77 7.76 17.09
CA THR A 80 1.09 6.45 17.12
C THR A 80 0.85 5.85 15.74
N ASP A 81 1.04 6.64 14.68
CA ASP A 81 0.84 6.25 13.28
C ASP A 81 2.04 5.48 12.74
N LEU A 82 2.01 4.17 12.97
CA LEU A 82 3.05 3.27 12.53
C LEU A 82 3.16 3.19 10.99
N GLU A 83 2.03 3.30 10.29
CA GLU A 83 2.00 3.24 8.83
C GLU A 83 2.63 4.51 8.23
N GLY A 84 2.24 5.69 8.73
CA GLY A 84 2.82 6.98 8.34
C GLY A 84 4.25 7.24 8.82
N SER A 85 4.80 6.38 9.70
CA SER A 85 6.10 6.62 10.35
C SER A 85 7.27 6.86 9.38
N ALA A 86 7.22 6.28 8.17
CA ALA A 86 8.26 6.49 7.15
C ALA A 86 8.33 7.93 6.62
N ALA A 87 7.30 8.76 6.83
CA ALA A 87 7.34 10.17 6.44
C ALA A 87 8.41 10.96 7.20
N HIS A 88 8.72 10.53 8.44
CA HIS A 88 9.71 11.17 9.33
C HIS A 88 11.12 10.57 9.20
N MET A 89 11.32 9.59 8.31
CA MET A 89 12.58 8.87 8.15
C MET A 89 13.41 9.47 7.01
N SER A 90 14.72 9.20 7.00
CA SER A 90 15.54 9.38 5.79
C SER A 90 15.22 8.32 4.73
N LEU A 91 15.67 8.54 3.49
CA LEU A 91 15.49 7.57 2.40
C LEU A 91 16.06 6.19 2.74
N ILE A 92 17.26 6.14 3.32
CA ILE A 92 17.92 4.89 3.71
C ILE A 92 17.13 4.18 4.82
N GLN A 93 16.71 4.92 5.84
CA GLN A 93 15.89 4.37 6.92
C GLN A 93 14.56 3.82 6.40
N THR A 94 13.93 4.49 5.44
CA THR A 94 12.69 4.03 4.80
C THR A 94 12.89 2.70 4.06
N LEU A 95 13.99 2.56 3.31
CA LEU A 95 14.29 1.30 2.61
C LEU A 95 14.58 0.16 3.60
N LEU A 96 15.29 0.45 4.68
CA LEU A 96 15.61 -0.53 5.73
C LEU A 96 14.40 -0.91 6.60
N CYS A 97 13.38 -0.05 6.71
CA CYS A 97 12.19 -0.34 7.50
C CYS A 97 11.19 -1.26 6.77
N GLY A 98 11.20 -1.25 5.43
CA GLY A 98 10.29 -2.03 4.57
C GLY A 98 10.14 -3.51 4.97
N PRO A 99 11.24 -4.28 5.10
CA PRO A 99 11.18 -5.70 5.46
C PRO A 99 10.44 -5.99 6.77
N MET A 100 10.52 -5.09 7.75
CA MET A 100 9.95 -5.28 9.08
C MET A 100 8.58 -4.62 9.25
N LEU A 101 8.17 -3.73 8.34
CA LEU A 101 6.95 -2.95 8.49
C LEU A 101 5.72 -3.85 8.68
N GLN A 102 5.55 -4.89 7.85
CA GLN A 102 4.38 -5.77 7.92
C GLN A 102 4.27 -6.50 9.27
N VAL A 103 5.41 -6.95 9.80
CA VAL A 103 5.47 -7.58 11.14
C VAL A 103 5.11 -6.56 12.22
N ARG A 104 5.64 -5.34 12.14
CA ARG A 104 5.34 -4.27 13.09
C ARG A 104 3.85 -3.91 13.06
N LEU A 105 3.23 -3.79 11.89
CA LEU A 105 1.80 -3.51 11.72
C LEU A 105 0.95 -4.63 12.31
N TRP A 106 1.34 -5.89 12.09
CA TRP A 106 0.64 -7.04 12.69
C TRP A 106 0.74 -7.04 14.22
N ILE A 107 1.94 -6.83 14.77
CA ILE A 107 2.15 -6.75 16.23
C ILE A 107 1.34 -5.59 16.82
N TRP A 108 1.36 -4.42 16.18
CA TRP A 108 0.56 -3.28 16.61
C TRP A 108 -0.93 -3.61 16.60
N ALA A 109 -1.44 -4.25 15.54
CA ALA A 109 -2.83 -4.66 15.45
C ALA A 109 -3.20 -5.68 16.54
N TRP A 110 -2.31 -6.63 16.82
CA TRP A 110 -2.47 -7.65 17.85
C TRP A 110 -2.59 -7.07 19.26
N LEU A 111 -1.75 -6.09 19.57
CA LEU A 111 -1.71 -5.42 20.87
C LEU A 111 -2.92 -4.50 21.07
N ASN A 112 -3.31 -3.74 20.05
CA ASN A 112 -4.35 -2.70 20.18
C ASN A 112 -5.77 -3.20 19.89
N HIS A 113 -5.95 -4.33 19.21
CA HIS A 113 -7.28 -4.83 18.82
C HIS A 113 -7.52 -6.28 19.27
N PRO A 114 -7.71 -6.53 20.59
CA PRO A 114 -7.88 -7.89 21.14
C PRO A 114 -9.07 -8.65 20.54
N ARG A 115 -10.14 -7.94 20.13
CA ARG A 115 -11.32 -8.53 19.48
C ARG A 115 -11.03 -9.13 18.10
N GLN A 116 -9.93 -8.76 17.46
CA GLN A 116 -9.56 -9.21 16.12
C GLN A 116 -8.48 -10.31 16.12
N ARG A 117 -8.02 -10.74 17.30
CA ARG A 117 -6.90 -11.69 17.44
C ARG A 117 -7.13 -13.04 16.76
N SER A 118 -8.35 -13.57 16.81
CA SER A 118 -8.67 -14.83 16.14
C SER A 118 -8.46 -14.74 14.62
N LEU A 119 -8.90 -13.64 14.00
CA LEU A 119 -8.73 -13.41 12.57
C LEU A 119 -7.27 -13.08 12.22
N LEU A 120 -6.60 -12.26 13.02
CA LEU A 120 -5.16 -11.99 12.88
C LEU A 120 -4.34 -13.26 12.95
N MET A 121 -4.67 -14.19 13.86
CA MET A 121 -4.01 -15.49 13.92
C MET A 121 -4.30 -16.34 12.70
N LEU A 122 -5.56 -16.43 12.27
CA LEU A 122 -5.94 -17.20 11.09
C LEU A 122 -5.16 -16.74 9.85
N GLU A 123 -5.09 -15.43 9.63
CA GLU A 123 -4.33 -14.83 8.52
C GLU A 123 -2.82 -15.14 8.67
N ALA A 124 -2.23 -14.95 9.86
CA ALA A 124 -0.82 -15.22 10.12
C ALA A 124 -0.46 -16.72 9.91
N THR A 125 -1.32 -17.63 10.37
CA THR A 125 -1.16 -19.06 10.14
C THR A 125 -1.25 -19.38 8.65
N GLY A 126 -2.19 -18.78 7.92
CA GLY A 126 -2.29 -18.94 6.47
C GLY A 126 -1.02 -18.49 5.74
N ILE A 127 -0.47 -17.33 6.09
CA ILE A 127 0.77 -16.81 5.52
C ILE A 127 1.94 -17.76 5.83
N LEU A 128 2.05 -18.22 7.08
CA LEU A 128 3.11 -19.16 7.48
C LEU A 128 3.01 -20.48 6.73
N VAL A 129 1.79 -21.02 6.55
CA VAL A 129 1.56 -22.23 5.76
C VAL A 129 1.99 -22.03 4.31
N LEU A 130 1.68 -20.89 3.68
CA LEU A 130 2.11 -20.58 2.31
C LEU A 130 3.65 -20.48 2.21
N ILE A 131 4.30 -19.81 3.16
CA ILE A 131 5.77 -19.70 3.19
C ILE A 131 6.41 -21.08 3.39
N CYS A 132 5.97 -21.85 4.38
CA CYS A 132 6.49 -23.21 4.62
C CYS A 132 6.28 -24.12 3.41
N THR A 133 5.10 -24.06 2.79
CA THR A 133 4.82 -24.80 1.56
C THR A 133 5.76 -24.37 0.44
N SER A 134 6.05 -23.08 0.30
CA SER A 134 6.97 -22.58 -0.73
C SER A 134 8.40 -23.12 -0.57
N VAL A 135 8.86 -23.28 0.68
CA VAL A 135 10.18 -23.85 0.99
C VAL A 135 10.18 -25.36 0.75
N ILE A 136 9.18 -26.10 1.27
CA ILE A 136 9.11 -27.57 1.13
C ILE A 136 9.02 -27.97 -0.35
N THR A 137 8.36 -27.16 -1.17
CA THR A 137 8.15 -27.45 -2.59
C THR A 137 9.36 -27.18 -3.49
N VAL A 138 10.41 -26.52 -2.97
CA VAL A 138 11.59 -26.10 -3.76
C VAL A 138 12.29 -27.26 -4.47
N ARG A 139 12.28 -28.45 -3.87
CA ARG A 139 12.91 -29.66 -4.43
C ARG A 139 12.26 -30.17 -5.71
N TRP A 140 11.01 -29.78 -5.97
CA TRP A 140 10.31 -30.12 -7.21
C TRP A 140 10.18 -28.93 -8.15
N THR A 141 10.02 -27.73 -7.60
CA THR A 141 9.94 -26.50 -8.40
C THR A 141 10.32 -25.28 -7.57
N PRO A 142 11.13 -24.34 -8.12
CA PRO A 142 11.43 -23.09 -7.44
C PRO A 142 10.28 -22.07 -7.52
N ALA A 143 9.22 -22.33 -8.29
CA ALA A 143 8.19 -21.33 -8.57
C ALA A 143 7.51 -20.76 -7.29
N PRO A 144 7.10 -21.55 -6.30
CA PRO A 144 6.48 -21.00 -5.09
C PRO A 144 7.41 -20.11 -4.26
N ILE A 145 8.69 -20.49 -4.11
CA ILE A 145 9.65 -19.69 -3.32
C ILE A 145 10.04 -18.40 -4.04
N VAL A 146 10.18 -18.45 -5.38
CA VAL A 146 10.40 -17.25 -6.19
C VAL A 146 9.20 -16.30 -6.08
N TYR A 147 7.97 -16.82 -6.10
CA TYR A 147 6.77 -16.02 -5.89
C TYR A 147 6.80 -15.30 -4.54
N ALA A 148 7.06 -16.06 -3.46
CA ALA A 148 7.12 -15.51 -2.11
C ALA A 148 8.19 -14.42 -2.01
N ALA A 149 9.39 -14.67 -2.55
CA ALA A 149 10.48 -13.69 -2.56
C ALA A 149 10.10 -12.41 -3.31
N LEU A 150 9.48 -12.51 -4.49
CA LEU A 150 9.05 -11.34 -5.29
C LEU A 150 7.98 -10.52 -4.57
N VAL A 151 6.99 -11.17 -3.96
CA VAL A 151 5.92 -10.50 -3.21
C VAL A 151 6.47 -9.80 -1.96
N ILE A 152 7.37 -10.48 -1.23
CA ILE A 152 8.05 -9.90 -0.07
C ILE A 152 8.88 -8.68 -0.50
N ALA A 153 9.68 -8.81 -1.57
CA ALA A 153 10.47 -7.70 -2.10
C ALA A 153 9.59 -6.52 -2.56
N GLY A 154 8.45 -6.79 -3.21
CA GLY A 154 7.47 -5.77 -3.58
C GLY A 154 6.93 -5.01 -2.36
N SER A 155 6.66 -5.72 -1.26
CA SER A 155 6.21 -5.12 0.01
C SER A 155 7.27 -4.21 0.65
N TRP A 156 8.56 -4.42 0.38
CA TRP A 156 9.64 -3.62 0.98
C TRP A 156 9.66 -2.17 0.48
N VAL A 157 9.24 -1.96 -0.77
CA VAL A 157 9.24 -0.63 -1.39
C VAL A 157 7.97 0.16 -1.02
N PHE A 158 6.98 -0.47 -0.40
CA PHE A 158 5.71 0.15 -0.02
C PHE A 158 5.87 1.46 0.78
N PRO A 159 6.54 1.49 1.96
CA PRO A 159 6.66 2.72 2.74
C PRO A 159 7.39 3.85 2.00
N LEU A 160 8.25 3.52 1.01
CA LEU A 160 8.83 4.55 0.16
C LEU A 160 7.76 5.22 -0.71
N ILE A 161 6.97 4.41 -1.43
CA ILE A 161 6.03 4.90 -2.45
C ILE A 161 4.76 5.49 -1.84
N THR A 162 4.23 4.89 -0.79
CA THR A 162 2.91 5.25 -0.23
C THR A 162 3.00 6.13 1.00
N VAL A 163 4.20 6.35 1.54
CA VAL A 163 4.38 7.16 2.76
C VAL A 163 5.45 8.23 2.57
N PHE A 164 6.72 7.86 2.37
CA PHE A 164 7.84 8.82 2.28
C PHE A 164 7.70 9.80 1.10
N ILE A 165 7.32 9.30 -0.08
CA ILE A 165 7.11 10.13 -1.28
C ILE A 165 5.84 11.00 -1.19
N PRO A 166 4.70 10.53 -0.68
CA PRO A 166 3.50 11.37 -0.65
C PRO A 166 3.41 12.33 0.53
N HIS A 167 4.05 12.06 1.67
CA HIS A 167 3.85 12.91 2.86
C HIS A 167 4.93 13.97 3.05
N ILE A 168 4.57 15.02 3.79
CA ILE A 168 5.44 16.10 4.27
C ILE A 168 5.37 16.06 5.80
N ALA A 169 6.44 15.59 6.43
CA ALA A 169 6.53 15.43 7.88
C ALA A 169 6.29 16.74 8.65
N GLU A 170 6.71 17.86 8.08
CA GLU A 170 6.60 19.20 8.69
C GLU A 170 5.20 19.81 8.53
N GLY A 171 4.28 19.15 7.82
CA GLY A 171 2.91 19.62 7.65
C GLY A 171 2.14 19.60 8.98
N HIS A 172 1.36 20.65 9.24
CA HIS A 172 0.54 20.77 10.45
C HIS A 172 -0.97 20.54 10.20
N THR A 173 -1.38 20.37 8.96
CA THR A 173 -2.78 20.14 8.58
C THR A 173 -2.87 19.01 7.56
N PRO A 174 -4.02 18.32 7.43
CA PRO A 174 -4.20 17.27 6.42
C PRO A 174 -3.83 17.72 4.99
N LEU A 175 -4.08 19.01 4.67
CA LEU A 175 -3.75 19.62 3.39
C LEU A 175 -2.25 19.85 3.18
N THR A 176 -1.50 20.09 4.25
CA THR A 176 -0.07 20.42 4.19
C THR A 176 0.83 19.24 4.54
N GLN A 177 0.26 18.16 5.09
CA GLN A 177 0.95 16.89 5.40
C GLN A 177 1.07 15.96 4.18
N THR A 178 0.40 16.27 3.07
CA THR A 178 0.44 15.43 1.86
C THR A 178 0.76 16.28 0.63
N ARG A 179 1.72 15.81 -0.17
CA ARG A 179 2.13 16.43 -1.44
C ARG A 179 1.03 16.27 -2.48
N LEU A 180 0.80 17.34 -3.23
CA LEU A 180 -0.08 17.33 -4.39
C LEU A 180 0.69 16.84 -5.62
N PHE A 181 0.31 15.70 -6.21
CA PHE A 181 0.90 15.21 -7.46
C PHE A 181 -0.01 15.45 -8.66
N ARG A 182 0.58 15.89 -9.78
CA ARG A 182 -0.10 16.07 -11.07
C ARG A 182 0.81 15.62 -12.22
N GLY A 183 0.19 15.19 -13.32
CA GLY A 183 0.89 14.84 -14.56
C GLY A 183 0.65 13.40 -15.01
N ALA A 184 0.63 13.18 -16.34
CA ALA A 184 0.34 11.88 -16.93
C ALA A 184 1.39 10.81 -16.56
N TRP A 185 2.66 11.19 -16.43
CA TRP A 185 3.73 10.26 -16.04
C TRP A 185 3.62 9.80 -14.60
N ALA A 186 3.43 10.73 -13.65
CA ALA A 186 3.19 10.38 -12.24
C ALA A 186 1.98 9.44 -12.13
N ARG A 187 0.92 9.72 -12.91
CA ARG A 187 -0.27 8.90 -12.97
C ARG A 187 -0.01 7.47 -13.46
N VAL A 188 0.66 7.32 -14.60
CA VAL A 188 0.90 6.01 -15.21
C VAL A 188 1.86 5.17 -14.37
N LEU A 189 2.94 5.78 -13.88
CA LEU A 189 3.95 5.07 -13.09
C LEU A 189 3.44 4.63 -11.71
N ALA A 190 2.54 5.42 -11.11
CA ALA A 190 1.95 5.10 -9.82
C ALA A 190 0.53 4.56 -9.90
N PHE A 191 -0.01 4.28 -11.10
CA PHE A 191 -1.39 3.81 -11.30
C PHE A 191 -2.42 4.64 -10.50
N ASP A 192 -2.37 5.97 -10.61
CA ASP A 192 -3.23 6.91 -9.89
C ASP A 192 -3.00 7.00 -8.35
N HIS A 193 -2.16 6.16 -7.73
CA HIS A 193 -1.95 6.16 -6.26
C HIS A 193 -1.23 7.38 -5.69
N LEU A 194 -0.67 8.24 -6.55
CA LEU A 194 -0.13 9.53 -6.12
C LEU A 194 -1.21 10.60 -5.93
N TYR A 195 -2.49 10.31 -6.21
CA TYR A 195 -3.63 11.11 -5.73
C TYR A 195 -3.87 10.89 -4.22
N HIS A 196 -2.78 10.90 -3.44
CA HIS A 196 -2.77 10.55 -2.02
C HIS A 196 -3.42 11.63 -1.16
N LEU A 197 -3.33 12.90 -1.57
CA LEU A 197 -4.02 13.99 -0.87
C LEU A 197 -5.53 13.88 -1.06
N GLU A 198 -5.98 13.60 -2.28
CA GLU A 198 -7.39 13.36 -2.58
C GLU A 198 -7.93 12.19 -1.78
N HIS A 199 -7.14 11.12 -1.67
CA HIS A 199 -7.44 9.96 -0.85
C HIS A 199 -7.64 10.35 0.63
N HIS A 200 -6.71 11.07 1.24
CA HIS A 200 -6.83 11.53 2.63
C HIS A 200 -8.03 12.42 2.90
N LEU A 201 -8.38 13.29 1.95
CA LEU A 201 -9.53 14.19 2.10
C LEU A 201 -10.87 13.49 1.86
N TYR A 202 -10.90 12.49 0.97
CA TYR A 202 -12.11 11.79 0.57
C TYR A 202 -11.89 10.28 0.47
N PRO A 203 -11.61 9.59 1.59
CA PRO A 203 -11.29 8.16 1.61
C PRO A 203 -12.44 7.26 1.13
N ALA A 204 -13.67 7.79 1.12
CA ALA A 204 -14.85 7.10 0.61
C ALA A 204 -14.94 7.07 -0.93
N VAL A 205 -14.06 7.77 -1.66
CA VAL A 205 -14.03 7.76 -3.12
C VAL A 205 -13.10 6.63 -3.59
N PRO A 206 -13.59 5.66 -4.38
CA PRO A 206 -12.77 4.55 -4.83
C PRO A 206 -11.66 5.01 -5.78
N HIS A 207 -10.53 4.29 -5.79
CA HIS A 207 -9.31 4.74 -6.44
C HIS A 207 -9.48 5.09 -7.93
N HIS A 208 -10.30 4.33 -8.66
CA HIS A 208 -10.55 4.56 -10.09
C HIS A 208 -11.23 5.91 -10.40
N ASN A 209 -11.79 6.59 -9.38
CA ASN A 209 -12.40 7.91 -9.49
C ASN A 209 -11.50 9.05 -8.97
N TRP A 210 -10.30 8.78 -8.45
CA TRP A 210 -9.43 9.81 -7.90
C TRP A 210 -9.03 10.87 -8.91
N ARG A 211 -8.83 10.49 -10.18
CA ARG A 211 -8.57 11.48 -11.23
C ARG A 211 -9.74 12.46 -11.39
N ALA A 212 -10.98 11.97 -11.39
CA ALA A 212 -12.16 12.81 -11.53
C ALA A 212 -12.32 13.71 -10.29
N LEU A 213 -12.02 13.19 -9.11
CA LEU A 213 -11.98 13.94 -7.86
C LEU A 213 -10.91 15.05 -7.90
N ALA A 214 -9.69 14.73 -8.32
CA ALA A 214 -8.58 15.67 -8.45
C ALA A 214 -8.95 16.88 -9.33
N VAL A 215 -9.58 16.64 -10.48
CA VAL A 215 -10.06 17.71 -11.38
C VAL A 215 -11.08 18.62 -10.69
N ARG A 216 -11.94 18.08 -9.83
CA ARG A 216 -12.92 18.87 -9.07
C ARG A 216 -12.29 19.67 -7.94
N LEU A 217 -11.20 19.17 -7.34
CA LEU A 217 -10.52 19.80 -6.22
C LEU A 217 -9.44 20.80 -6.65
N ASP A 218 -8.89 20.68 -7.86
CA ASP A 218 -7.84 21.56 -8.39
C ASP A 218 -8.14 23.07 -8.23
N PRO A 219 -9.35 23.58 -8.55
CA PRO A 219 -9.66 24.99 -8.34
C PRO A 219 -9.62 25.41 -6.86
N TYR A 220 -9.97 24.50 -5.94
CA TYR A 220 -9.95 24.77 -4.50
C TYR A 220 -8.52 24.78 -3.97
N PHE A 221 -7.71 23.78 -4.33
CA PHE A 221 -6.28 23.73 -3.96
C PHE A 221 -5.53 24.96 -4.45
N SER A 222 -5.81 25.40 -5.68
CA SER A 222 -5.21 26.61 -6.25
C SER A 222 -5.56 27.88 -5.44
N ARG A 223 -6.81 28.02 -4.98
CA ARG A 223 -7.23 29.16 -4.13
C ARG A 223 -6.57 29.15 -2.76
N LEU A 224 -6.25 27.96 -2.23
CA LEU A 224 -5.52 27.80 -0.97
C LEU A 224 -3.99 27.87 -1.12
N GLY A 225 -3.47 28.10 -2.34
CA GLY A 225 -2.04 28.15 -2.61
C GLY A 225 -1.34 26.79 -2.55
N ILE A 226 -2.08 25.68 -2.57
CA ILE A 226 -1.52 24.32 -2.58
C ILE A 226 -1.10 24.01 -4.01
N MET A 227 0.21 23.87 -4.23
CA MET A 227 0.80 23.70 -5.55
C MET A 227 1.29 22.27 -5.78
N PRO A 228 1.25 21.77 -7.03
CA PRO A 228 1.82 20.46 -7.35
C PRO A 228 3.32 20.40 -7.04
N HIS A 229 3.78 19.27 -6.51
CA HIS A 229 5.16 19.05 -6.08
C HIS A 229 6.20 19.40 -7.18
N ALA A 230 5.93 19.02 -8.43
CA ALA A 230 6.81 19.31 -9.57
C ALA A 230 6.97 20.83 -9.89
N ARG A 231 6.06 21.70 -9.44
CA ARG A 231 6.18 23.17 -9.58
C ARG A 231 6.84 23.84 -8.37
N SER A 232 6.90 23.16 -7.22
CA SER A 232 7.55 23.69 -6.02
C SER A 232 9.08 23.66 -6.10
N SER A 233 9.67 22.71 -6.85
CA SER A 233 11.13 22.59 -7.00
C SER A 233 11.76 23.67 -7.88
N THR A 234 10.97 24.32 -8.75
CA THR A 234 11.41 25.43 -9.61
C THR A 234 11.37 26.80 -8.93
N LEU A 235 10.82 26.91 -7.73
CA LEU A 235 10.67 28.17 -6.99
C LEU A 235 11.50 28.26 -5.71
N ARG A 236 12.34 27.25 -5.39
CA ARG A 236 13.37 27.44 -4.36
C ARG A 236 14.44 28.38 -4.93
N PRO A 237 14.69 29.56 -4.31
CA PRO A 237 15.91 30.29 -4.62
C PRO A 237 17.07 29.34 -4.36
N ARG A 238 18.00 29.24 -5.30
CA ARG A 238 19.31 28.68 -4.99
C ARG A 238 19.91 29.61 -3.93
N ALA A 239 19.97 29.12 -2.69
CA ALA A 239 20.83 29.71 -1.67
C ALA A 239 22.29 29.39 -2.00
#